data_AF-A0A6A5QXI2-F1
#
_entry.id   AF-A0A6A5QXI2-F1
#
_cell.length_a   1.000
_cell.length_b   1.000
_cell.length_c   1.000
_cell.angle_alpha   90.00
_cell.angle_beta   90.00
_cell.angle_gamma   90.00
#
_symmetry.space_group_name_H-M   'P 1'
#
loop_
_entity.id
_entity.type
_entity.pdbx_description
1 polymer ?
#
loop_
_entity_poly.entity_id
_entity_poly.type
_entity_poly.pdbx_seq_one_letter_code
_entity_poly.pdbx_strand_id
1 'polypeptide(L)'
;MQQASILSFFQKGKPPRQEETRTGQPHRPRDFNSRGKGNSSGRQQGQHRGPNRRRNDDLEKVADETKAALPNILSQLPGLDAMDSSIHALDDLAALDVKDCPGFDLPDSDAEVGKRGTRIRVFDMDTFDAAINVAPNYKASDHQELFQSRPSSADSQSQEEDYIISDRSPRSSIIMPVAVLNLASERSAGGGFHKGALAQEEALCYRSSLYLSLHKSYYPLPSLSAIYSPSILVIRDAMSRGHSLLTSTQRPADLPVTSVISVAALRRPTLTDDGKNYRKEGQRAEMKRKIRLTLRVAAMKGHTKLVLGALGCGVFGNPPGEVANCFLEVLREKEFQGGWWEDVVFAILDNVKGDQGGKNGMGNYGEFYRVLDDQLV
;
A
#
# COMPACT_ATOMS: atom_id res chain seq x y z
N MET A 1 9.65 -14.47 27.41
CA MET A 1 9.11 -13.48 26.45
C MET A 1 8.40 -12.38 27.23
N GLN A 2 8.94 -11.17 27.23
CA GLN A 2 8.17 -9.96 27.49
C GLN A 2 8.36 -9.06 26.28
N GLN A 3 7.38 -9.04 25.38
CA GLN A 3 7.27 -8.04 24.32
C GLN A 3 6.40 -6.89 24.82
N ALA A 4 7.03 -5.74 25.04
CA ALA A 4 6.46 -4.40 24.99
C ALA A 4 7.65 -3.42 24.87
N SER A 5 7.74 -2.46 23.94
CA SER A 5 6.70 -1.62 23.32
C SER A 5 7.01 -1.16 21.88
N ILE A 6 5.97 -0.86 21.08
CA ILE A 6 6.03 0.04 19.89
C ILE A 6 5.63 1.49 20.28
N LEU A 7 6.09 1.95 21.45
CA LEU A 7 5.63 3.12 22.25
C LEU A 7 4.91 4.25 21.47
N SER A 8 3.58 4.20 21.34
CA SER A 8 2.67 3.05 21.52
C SER A 8 1.63 3.18 20.41
N PHE A 9 2.05 2.73 19.22
CA PHE A 9 1.48 3.03 17.89
C PHE A 9 1.25 4.54 17.61
N PHE A 10 1.99 5.36 18.36
CA PHE A 10 2.02 6.84 18.45
C PHE A 10 0.91 7.53 19.25
N GLN A 11 0.46 6.87 20.33
CA GLN A 11 -0.18 7.40 21.56
C GLN A 11 -1.67 7.85 21.44
N LYS A 12 -2.58 7.16 22.17
CA LYS A 12 -4.04 7.38 22.26
C LYS A 12 -4.43 8.84 22.60
N GLY A 13 -5.52 9.34 22.00
CA GLY A 13 -6.07 10.68 22.23
C GLY A 13 -6.40 10.97 23.70
N LYS A 14 -6.16 12.20 24.15
CA LYS A 14 -6.67 12.67 25.45
C LYS A 14 -8.20 12.81 25.34
N PRO A 15 -8.99 12.37 26.33
CA PRO A 15 -10.41 12.72 26.38
C PRO A 15 -10.54 14.25 26.57
N PRO A 16 -11.66 14.85 26.15
CA PRO A 16 -11.90 16.27 26.41
C PRO A 16 -11.82 16.50 27.92
N ARG A 17 -11.09 17.55 28.32
CA ARG A 17 -11.16 18.06 29.69
C ARG A 17 -12.62 18.41 29.96
N GLN A 18 -13.19 17.81 31.01
CA GLN A 18 -14.42 18.32 31.58
C GLN A 18 -14.16 19.77 32.02
N GLU A 19 -14.92 20.70 31.46
CA GLU A 19 -15.04 22.06 31.97
C GLU A 19 -15.70 21.99 33.35
N GLU A 20 -14.90 21.99 34.41
CA GLU A 20 -15.38 22.44 35.70
C GLU A 20 -15.23 23.97 35.75
N THR A 21 -16.36 24.64 35.53
CA THR A 21 -16.61 26.02 35.92
C THR A 21 -16.15 26.25 37.37
N ARG A 22 -15.10 27.06 37.56
CA ARG A 22 -14.94 27.83 38.80
C ARG A 22 -14.52 29.28 38.52
N THR A 23 -15.48 30.13 38.83
CA THR A 23 -15.45 31.58 39.00
C THR A 23 -14.37 32.05 39.97
N GLY A 24 -13.74 33.20 39.68
CA GLY A 24 -13.31 34.14 40.72
C GLY A 24 -11.86 34.67 40.70
N GLN A 25 -11.67 35.83 40.03
CA GLN A 25 -10.82 36.98 40.42
C GLN A 25 -9.26 36.86 40.43
N PRO A 26 -8.50 37.99 40.44
CA PRO A 26 -8.40 39.01 39.39
C PRO A 26 -6.92 39.33 39.00
N HIS A 27 -6.78 40.11 37.92
CA HIS A 27 -5.55 40.63 37.32
C HIS A 27 -4.49 41.25 38.27
N ARG A 28 -3.21 41.02 37.96
CA ARG A 28 -2.10 41.99 38.10
C ARG A 28 -1.07 41.84 36.96
N PRO A 29 -0.64 42.94 36.30
CA PRO A 29 0.46 42.90 35.33
C PRO A 29 1.79 43.26 36.01
N ARG A 30 2.91 42.72 35.50
CA ARG A 30 4.24 43.31 35.72
C ARG A 30 5.14 43.18 34.50
N ASP A 31 5.78 44.31 34.23
CA ASP A 31 6.64 44.69 33.13
C ASP A 31 8.07 44.14 33.16
N PHE A 32 8.64 44.06 31.95
CA PHE A 32 10.00 44.39 31.47
C PHE A 32 11.31 43.96 32.17
N ASN A 33 12.27 43.66 31.26
CA ASN A 33 13.75 43.70 31.35
C ASN A 33 14.44 42.57 32.15
N SER A 34 15.62 42.06 31.82
CA SER A 34 16.71 42.50 30.93
C SER A 34 17.63 41.32 30.54
N ARG A 35 18.46 41.57 29.53
CA ARG A 35 19.65 40.82 29.08
C ARG A 35 20.52 40.23 30.20
N GLY A 36 21.05 39.04 29.96
CA GLY A 36 22.21 38.48 30.67
C GLY A 36 22.98 37.50 29.78
N LYS A 37 24.14 37.94 29.27
CA LYS A 37 25.19 37.05 28.72
C LYS A 37 25.84 36.31 29.88
N GLY A 38 26.02 34.99 29.76
CA GLY A 38 26.76 34.18 30.73
C GLY A 38 27.39 32.98 30.04
N ASN A 39 28.71 32.87 30.15
CA ASN A 39 29.59 31.89 29.51
C ASN A 39 29.45 30.48 30.12
N SER A 40 29.84 29.51 29.30
CA SER A 40 30.05 28.07 29.51
C SER A 40 30.46 27.59 30.92
N SER A 41 29.77 26.55 31.40
CA SER A 41 30.38 25.48 32.20
C SER A 41 29.66 24.16 31.94
N GLY A 42 30.45 23.09 31.83
CA GLY A 42 30.00 21.77 31.39
C GLY A 42 28.99 21.14 32.35
N ARG A 43 27.84 20.78 31.79
CA ARG A 43 26.97 19.72 32.29
C ARG A 43 26.73 18.78 31.11
N GLN A 44 27.05 17.50 31.30
CA GLN A 44 26.56 16.42 30.44
C GLN A 44 25.02 16.45 30.48
N GLN A 45 24.42 17.23 29.58
CA GLN A 45 23.00 17.10 29.29
C GLN A 45 22.85 15.79 28.55
N GLY A 46 22.23 14.80 29.22
CA GLY A 46 21.71 13.62 28.55
C GLY A 46 20.92 14.09 27.34
N GLN A 47 21.44 13.80 26.15
CA GLN A 47 20.82 14.21 24.89
C GLN A 47 19.38 13.72 24.93
N HIS A 48 18.44 14.64 25.03
CA HIS A 48 17.03 14.36 24.80
C HIS A 48 16.94 13.85 23.35
N ARG A 49 17.03 12.53 23.19
CA ARG A 49 16.88 11.84 21.89
C ARG A 49 15.48 12.20 21.38
N GLY A 50 15.41 12.98 20.31
CA GLY A 50 14.15 13.44 19.73
C GLY A 50 13.20 12.29 19.38
N PRO A 51 11.87 12.53 19.36
CA PRO A 51 10.86 11.49 19.24
C PRO A 51 10.99 10.67 17.94
N ASN A 52 11.37 11.31 16.83
CA ASN A 52 11.54 10.62 15.54
C ASN A 52 12.73 9.66 15.53
N ARG A 53 13.82 9.97 16.24
CA ARG A 53 15.00 9.09 16.26
C ARG A 53 14.70 7.79 16.97
N ARG A 54 14.05 7.84 18.14
CA ARG A 54 13.66 6.64 18.89
C ARG A 54 12.72 5.74 18.08
N ARG A 55 11.71 6.34 17.43
CA ARG A 55 10.81 5.59 16.54
C ARG A 55 11.58 4.88 15.43
N ASN A 56 12.46 5.60 14.75
CA ASN A 56 13.22 5.02 13.65
C ASN A 56 14.13 3.90 14.16
N ASP A 57 14.79 4.07 15.32
CA ASP A 57 15.59 3.02 15.96
C ASP A 57 14.73 1.76 16.27
N ASP A 58 13.47 1.93 16.67
CA ASP A 58 12.56 0.81 16.93
C ASP A 58 12.07 0.14 15.64
N LEU A 59 11.78 0.91 14.59
CA LEU A 59 11.41 0.37 13.27
C LEU A 59 12.58 -0.33 12.57
N GLU A 60 13.81 0.12 12.78
CA GLU A 60 15.02 -0.56 12.30
C GLU A 60 15.16 -1.95 12.95
N LYS A 61 14.93 -2.07 14.27
CA LYS A 61 14.88 -3.38 14.94
C LYS A 61 13.78 -4.27 14.37
N VAL A 62 12.59 -3.73 14.12
CA VAL A 62 11.49 -4.46 13.47
C VAL A 62 11.93 -4.98 12.10
N ALA A 63 12.65 -4.16 11.33
CA ALA A 63 13.21 -4.58 10.05
C ALA A 63 14.13 -5.80 10.22
N ASP A 64 15.05 -5.73 11.17
CA ASP A 64 16.02 -6.80 11.44
C ASP A 64 15.35 -8.09 11.92
N GLU A 65 14.38 -7.99 12.82
CA GLU A 65 13.60 -9.15 13.26
C GLU A 65 12.80 -9.78 12.11
N THR A 66 12.22 -8.97 11.23
CA THR A 66 11.46 -9.44 10.05
C THR A 66 12.41 -10.19 9.11
N LYS A 67 13.57 -9.61 8.81
CA LYS A 67 14.64 -10.24 8.02
C LYS A 67 15.09 -11.57 8.63
N ALA A 68 15.29 -11.61 9.94
CA ALA A 68 15.74 -12.80 10.65
C ALA A 68 14.67 -13.91 10.70
N ALA A 69 13.38 -13.56 10.76
CA ALA A 69 12.30 -14.53 10.84
C ALA A 69 12.01 -15.21 9.48
N LEU A 70 12.12 -14.48 8.37
CA LEU A 70 11.69 -14.95 7.05
C LEU A 70 12.32 -16.27 6.59
N PRO A 71 13.65 -16.51 6.67
CA PRO A 71 14.25 -17.76 6.21
C PRO A 71 13.64 -19.00 6.85
N ASN A 72 13.35 -18.95 8.16
CA ASN A 72 12.76 -20.07 8.90
C ASN A 72 11.26 -20.25 8.61
N ILE A 73 10.54 -19.17 8.28
CA ILE A 73 9.11 -19.25 7.91
C ILE A 73 8.98 -19.81 6.48
N LEU A 74 9.78 -19.29 5.56
CA LEU A 74 9.74 -19.67 4.14
C LEU A 74 10.25 -21.10 3.90
N SER A 75 11.19 -21.60 4.71
CA SER A 75 11.64 -23.01 4.60
C SER A 75 10.53 -24.04 4.86
N GLN A 76 9.45 -23.62 5.51
CA GLN A 76 8.26 -24.44 5.74
C GLN A 76 7.23 -24.33 4.59
N LEU A 77 7.52 -23.52 3.57
CA LEU A 77 6.64 -23.21 2.44
C LEU A 77 7.37 -23.41 1.09
N PRO A 78 7.80 -24.64 0.74
CA PRO A 78 8.69 -24.88 -0.42
C PRO A 78 8.13 -24.47 -1.78
N GLY A 79 6.81 -24.41 -1.94
CA GLY A 79 6.16 -23.91 -3.17
C GLY A 79 5.98 -22.39 -3.28
N LEU A 80 6.44 -21.60 -2.30
CA LEU A 80 6.29 -20.15 -2.28
C LEU A 80 7.66 -19.48 -2.50
N ASP A 81 7.91 -19.01 -3.71
CA ASP A 81 9.13 -18.24 -4.02
C ASP A 81 8.93 -16.75 -3.76
N ALA A 82 9.34 -16.30 -2.56
CA ALA A 82 9.25 -14.89 -2.17
C ALA A 82 10.31 -13.98 -2.82
N MET A 83 11.27 -14.55 -3.55
CA MET A 83 12.29 -13.78 -4.30
C MET A 83 11.85 -13.53 -5.74
N ASP A 84 10.87 -14.28 -6.24
CA ASP A 84 10.39 -14.15 -7.60
C ASP A 84 9.80 -12.75 -7.86
N SER A 85 10.19 -12.19 -9.00
CA SER A 85 9.65 -10.95 -9.52
C SER A 85 10.06 -10.71 -10.96
N SER A 86 9.30 -9.87 -11.65
CA SER A 86 9.56 -9.45 -13.03
C SER A 86 9.33 -7.94 -13.18
N ILE A 87 10.05 -7.32 -14.12
CA ILE A 87 9.86 -5.91 -14.47
C ILE A 87 9.03 -5.80 -15.74
N HIS A 88 8.06 -4.88 -15.73
CA HIS A 88 7.15 -4.64 -16.85
C HIS A 88 7.23 -3.16 -17.22
N ALA A 89 7.58 -2.84 -18.46
CA ALA A 89 7.54 -1.47 -18.96
C ALA A 89 6.22 -1.22 -19.68
N LEU A 90 5.66 -0.01 -19.57
CA LEU A 90 4.37 0.32 -20.18
C LEU A 90 4.40 0.16 -21.71
N ASP A 91 5.53 0.46 -22.35
CA ASP A 91 5.66 0.39 -23.81
C ASP A 91 5.67 -1.06 -24.33
N ASP A 92 6.03 -2.02 -23.46
CA ASP A 92 6.01 -3.45 -23.76
C ASP A 92 4.65 -4.09 -23.46
N LEU A 93 3.75 -3.38 -22.76
CA LEU A 93 2.42 -3.86 -22.40
C LEU A 93 1.38 -3.44 -23.42
N ALA A 94 0.81 -4.42 -24.12
CA ALA A 94 -0.38 -4.22 -24.93
C ALA A 94 -1.53 -3.61 -24.11
N ALA A 95 -2.36 -2.81 -24.78
CA ALA A 95 -3.63 -2.39 -24.19
C ALA A 95 -4.54 -3.61 -24.01
N LEU A 96 -5.37 -3.61 -22.96
CA LEU A 96 -6.31 -4.70 -22.72
C LEU A 96 -7.35 -4.78 -23.84
N ASP A 97 -7.60 -5.99 -24.37
CA ASP A 97 -8.71 -6.24 -25.32
C ASP A 97 -9.97 -6.60 -24.52
N VAL A 98 -11.08 -5.91 -24.82
CA VAL A 98 -12.40 -6.17 -24.23
C VAL A 98 -12.84 -7.63 -24.40
N LYS A 99 -12.34 -8.34 -25.41
CA LYS A 99 -12.63 -9.77 -25.61
C LYS A 99 -12.05 -10.67 -24.51
N ASP A 100 -10.98 -10.22 -23.86
CA ASP A 100 -10.31 -10.95 -22.77
C ASP A 100 -10.84 -10.51 -21.39
N CYS A 101 -11.77 -9.55 -21.36
CA CYS A 101 -12.38 -9.08 -20.13
C CYS A 101 -13.22 -10.21 -19.49
N PRO A 102 -12.94 -10.60 -18.23
CA PRO A 102 -13.70 -11.64 -17.53
C PRO A 102 -15.18 -11.32 -17.39
N GLY A 103 -15.53 -10.03 -17.34
CA GLY A 103 -16.91 -9.61 -17.34
C GLY A 103 -17.61 -9.79 -16.00
N PHE A 104 -16.96 -9.43 -14.90
CA PHE A 104 -17.58 -9.47 -13.58
C PHE A 104 -18.77 -8.53 -13.47
N ASP A 105 -19.83 -9.04 -12.87
CA ASP A 105 -21.04 -8.29 -12.52
C ASP A 105 -21.00 -7.92 -11.02
N LEU A 106 -21.70 -6.85 -10.67
CA LEU A 106 -21.84 -6.41 -9.28
C LEU A 106 -22.49 -7.51 -8.42
N PRO A 107 -21.96 -7.75 -7.20
CA PRO A 107 -22.40 -8.85 -6.34
C PRO A 107 -23.80 -8.61 -5.76
N ASP A 108 -24.41 -9.66 -5.19
CA ASP A 108 -25.76 -9.63 -4.59
C ASP A 108 -25.94 -8.58 -3.47
N SER A 109 -24.84 -8.18 -2.84
CA SER A 109 -24.82 -7.15 -1.82
C SER A 109 -24.92 -5.72 -2.37
N ASP A 110 -24.73 -5.52 -3.67
CA ASP A 110 -24.73 -4.21 -4.32
C ASP A 110 -26.15 -3.76 -4.68
N ALA A 111 -26.39 -2.44 -4.64
CA ALA A 111 -27.68 -1.86 -5.00
C ALA A 111 -28.01 -2.03 -6.49
N GLU A 112 -27.01 -2.17 -7.35
CA GLU A 112 -27.14 -2.38 -8.80
C GLU A 112 -26.71 -3.80 -9.22
N VAL A 113 -27.00 -4.82 -8.39
CA VAL A 113 -26.69 -6.24 -8.62
C VAL A 113 -26.89 -6.68 -10.08
N GLY A 114 -25.94 -7.48 -10.60
CA GLY A 114 -26.00 -8.04 -11.96
C GLY A 114 -25.60 -7.06 -13.07
N LYS A 115 -25.32 -5.79 -12.76
CA LYS A 115 -24.73 -4.85 -13.71
C LYS A 115 -23.24 -5.12 -13.86
N ARG A 116 -22.75 -5.12 -15.10
CA ARG A 116 -21.33 -5.30 -15.45
C ARG A 116 -20.47 -4.18 -14.87
N GLY A 117 -19.40 -4.53 -14.15
CA GLY A 117 -18.45 -3.59 -13.55
C GLY A 117 -18.14 -3.88 -12.08
N THR A 118 -17.46 -2.93 -11.44
CA THR A 118 -17.06 -3.00 -10.04
C THR A 118 -17.37 -1.69 -9.34
N ARG A 119 -17.93 -1.75 -8.12
CA ARG A 119 -18.09 -0.58 -7.28
C ARG A 119 -16.83 -0.35 -6.46
N ILE A 120 -16.23 0.82 -6.62
CA ILE A 120 -15.02 1.18 -5.88
C ILE A 120 -15.36 1.39 -4.40
N ARG A 121 -14.50 0.84 -3.53
CA ARG A 121 -14.57 1.04 -2.07
C ARG A 121 -13.30 1.74 -1.57
N VAL A 122 -13.45 2.72 -0.68
CA VAL A 122 -12.30 3.43 -0.08
C VAL A 122 -12.22 3.15 1.41
N PHE A 123 -11.15 2.49 1.85
CA PHE A 123 -10.95 2.06 3.22
C PHE A 123 -9.89 2.90 3.95
N ASP A 124 -10.21 3.31 5.18
CA ASP A 124 -9.25 3.90 6.11
C ASP A 124 -8.53 2.79 6.90
N MET A 125 -7.68 2.05 6.20
CA MET A 125 -6.83 1.01 6.79
C MET A 125 -5.57 0.83 5.95
N ASP A 126 -4.62 0.06 6.46
CA ASP A 126 -3.41 -0.23 5.71
C ASP A 126 -3.65 -1.26 4.60
N THR A 127 -2.74 -1.28 3.64
CA THR A 127 -2.84 -2.07 2.40
C THR A 127 -3.00 -3.58 2.64
N PHE A 128 -2.28 -4.18 3.60
CA PHE A 128 -2.41 -5.62 3.83
C PHE A 128 -3.66 -5.97 4.61
N ASP A 129 -4.10 -5.12 5.54
CA ASP A 129 -5.37 -5.33 6.23
C ASP A 129 -6.56 -5.25 5.26
N ALA A 130 -6.52 -4.32 4.29
CA ALA A 130 -7.50 -4.26 3.21
C ALA A 130 -7.47 -5.52 2.33
N ALA A 131 -6.28 -6.00 1.94
CA ALA A 131 -6.15 -7.23 1.16
C ALA A 131 -6.69 -8.46 1.90
N ILE A 132 -6.40 -8.58 3.21
CA ILE A 132 -6.94 -9.64 4.07
C ILE A 132 -8.46 -9.48 4.24
N ASN A 133 -8.99 -8.26 4.29
CA ASN A 133 -10.44 -8.04 4.37
C ASN A 133 -11.15 -8.45 3.06
N VAL A 134 -10.53 -8.18 1.91
CA VAL A 134 -11.05 -8.51 0.57
C VAL A 134 -10.99 -10.02 0.30
N ALA A 135 -9.93 -10.70 0.72
CA ALA A 135 -9.76 -12.15 0.54
C ALA A 135 -9.28 -12.83 1.84
N PRO A 136 -10.15 -12.93 2.88
CA PRO A 136 -9.73 -13.41 4.20
C PRO A 136 -9.26 -14.86 4.21
N ASN A 137 -9.70 -15.65 3.22
CA ASN A 137 -9.45 -17.07 3.14
C ASN A 137 -8.29 -17.44 2.20
N TYR A 138 -7.66 -16.49 1.50
CA TYR A 138 -6.54 -16.81 0.61
C TYR A 138 -5.24 -16.91 1.40
N LYS A 139 -4.73 -18.13 1.58
CA LYS A 139 -3.57 -18.44 2.42
C LYS A 139 -2.41 -19.00 1.60
N ALA A 140 -1.27 -19.19 2.27
CA ALA A 140 -0.08 -19.78 1.67
C ALA A 140 -0.33 -21.21 1.15
N SER A 141 -1.19 -22.01 1.79
CA SER A 141 -1.59 -23.32 1.27
C SER A 141 -2.28 -23.23 -0.09
N ASP A 142 -3.27 -22.34 -0.25
CA ASP A 142 -3.98 -22.15 -1.52
C ASP A 142 -3.01 -21.66 -2.61
N HIS A 143 -2.08 -20.80 -2.23
CA HIS A 143 -1.06 -20.28 -3.12
C HIS A 143 -0.08 -21.37 -3.59
N GLN A 144 0.30 -22.30 -2.73
CA GLN A 144 1.17 -23.42 -3.13
C GLN A 144 0.47 -24.35 -4.12
N GLU A 145 -0.83 -24.61 -3.95
CA GLU A 145 -1.63 -25.41 -4.89
C GLU A 145 -1.74 -24.73 -6.27
N LEU A 146 -1.86 -23.41 -6.30
CA LEU A 146 -1.87 -22.60 -7.54
C LEU A 146 -0.59 -22.79 -8.37
N PHE A 147 0.58 -22.85 -7.74
CA PHE A 147 1.86 -23.00 -8.46
C PHE A 147 2.25 -24.46 -8.72
N GLN A 148 1.78 -25.41 -7.91
CA GLN A 148 1.98 -26.85 -8.16
C GLN A 148 1.13 -27.38 -9.33
N SER A 149 -0.04 -26.77 -9.57
CA SER A 149 -0.93 -27.13 -10.67
C SER A 149 -0.51 -26.56 -12.03
N ARG A 150 0.49 -25.66 -12.07
CA ARG A 150 1.08 -25.18 -13.33
C ARG A 150 2.05 -26.24 -13.88
N PRO A 151 1.85 -26.73 -15.13
CA PRO A 151 2.80 -27.67 -15.72
C PRO A 151 4.18 -27.02 -15.80
N SER A 152 5.20 -27.75 -15.34
CA SER A 152 6.59 -27.31 -15.41
C SER A 152 7.07 -27.33 -16.86
N SER A 153 6.88 -26.24 -17.61
CA SER A 153 7.55 -26.04 -18.89
C SER A 153 9.00 -25.63 -18.62
N ALA A 154 9.88 -26.63 -18.54
CA ALA A 154 11.33 -26.46 -18.48
C ALA A 154 11.96 -25.95 -19.79
N ASP A 155 11.16 -25.44 -20.74
CA ASP A 155 11.63 -24.85 -21.99
C ASP A 155 10.79 -23.62 -22.36
N SER A 156 11.49 -22.51 -22.60
CA SER A 156 11.05 -21.29 -23.29
C SER A 156 10.48 -20.15 -22.41
N GLN A 157 11.31 -19.11 -22.27
CA GLN A 157 10.99 -17.74 -21.81
C GLN A 157 9.98 -16.99 -22.71
N SER A 158 9.13 -17.69 -23.45
CA SER A 158 8.17 -17.13 -24.40
C SER A 158 6.80 -17.81 -24.38
N GLN A 159 6.51 -18.68 -23.40
CA GLN A 159 5.22 -19.40 -23.30
C GLN A 159 4.48 -19.19 -21.97
N GLU A 160 5.04 -18.43 -21.01
CA GLU A 160 4.36 -18.14 -19.73
C GLU A 160 3.11 -17.24 -19.89
N GLU A 161 3.00 -16.49 -20.98
CA GLU A 161 1.91 -15.52 -21.20
C GLU A 161 0.62 -16.14 -21.78
N ASP A 162 0.70 -17.31 -22.44
CA ASP A 162 -0.43 -17.87 -23.22
C ASP A 162 -1.31 -18.88 -22.44
N TYR A 163 -0.87 -19.39 -21.29
CA TYR A 163 -1.60 -20.48 -20.61
C TYR A 163 -2.83 -20.01 -19.81
N ILE A 164 -2.89 -18.75 -19.36
CA ILE A 164 -4.03 -18.26 -18.57
C ILE A 164 -5.24 -17.93 -19.46
N ILE A 165 -5.04 -17.65 -20.75
CA ILE A 165 -6.10 -17.14 -21.64
C ILE A 165 -6.81 -18.26 -22.44
N SER A 166 -6.22 -19.46 -22.57
CA SER A 166 -6.67 -20.44 -23.58
C SER A 166 -7.59 -21.57 -23.10
N ASP A 167 -7.80 -21.81 -21.80
CA ASP A 167 -8.66 -22.91 -21.36
C ASP A 167 -10.13 -22.49 -21.13
N ARG A 168 -10.96 -22.68 -22.15
CA ARG A 168 -12.42 -22.44 -22.16
C ARG A 168 -13.23 -23.64 -21.67
N SER A 169 -12.84 -24.25 -20.56
CA SER A 169 -13.69 -25.21 -19.83
C SER A 169 -14.05 -24.62 -18.45
N PRO A 170 -15.20 -24.96 -17.84
CA PRO A 170 -15.54 -24.51 -16.49
C PRO A 170 -14.65 -25.27 -15.48
N ARG A 171 -13.34 -25.02 -15.52
CA ARG A 171 -12.40 -25.42 -14.48
C ARG A 171 -12.75 -24.60 -13.25
N SER A 172 -12.66 -25.22 -12.08
CA SER A 172 -12.62 -24.54 -10.79
C SER A 172 -11.89 -23.20 -10.94
N SER A 173 -12.60 -22.09 -10.77
CA SER A 173 -12.07 -20.74 -10.98
C SER A 173 -10.75 -20.61 -10.22
N ILE A 174 -9.64 -20.50 -10.94
CA ILE A 174 -8.32 -20.34 -10.33
C ILE A 174 -8.37 -19.03 -9.54
N ILE A 175 -8.37 -19.14 -8.21
CA ILE A 175 -8.43 -17.96 -7.34
C ILE A 175 -7.03 -17.38 -7.28
N MET A 176 -6.85 -16.19 -7.87
CA MET A 176 -5.62 -15.43 -7.72
C MET A 176 -5.62 -14.67 -6.39
N PRO A 177 -4.45 -14.48 -5.75
CA PRO A 177 -4.34 -13.59 -4.59
C PRO A 177 -4.74 -12.16 -4.98
N VAL A 178 -5.08 -11.36 -3.97
CA VAL A 178 -5.27 -9.91 -4.15
C VAL A 178 -3.95 -9.29 -4.65
N ALA A 179 -4.03 -8.50 -5.72
CA ALA A 179 -2.92 -7.67 -6.16
C ALA A 179 -2.94 -6.33 -5.42
N VAL A 180 -1.87 -6.01 -4.72
CA VAL A 180 -1.73 -4.77 -3.95
C VAL A 180 -0.72 -3.83 -4.61
N LEU A 181 -1.02 -2.54 -4.63
CA LEU A 181 -0.11 -1.51 -5.13
C LEU A 181 0.90 -1.13 -4.04
N ASN A 182 2.18 -1.38 -4.26
CA ASN A 182 3.27 -0.77 -3.50
C ASN A 182 3.54 0.63 -4.06
N LEU A 183 3.44 1.65 -3.20
CA LEU A 183 3.72 3.06 -3.50
C LEU A 183 5.24 3.28 -3.51
N ALA A 184 5.89 2.68 -4.50
CA ALA A 184 7.32 2.37 -4.44
C ALA A 184 8.24 3.60 -4.53
N SER A 185 9.41 3.46 -3.94
CA SER A 185 10.53 4.35 -4.15
C SER A 185 11.13 4.13 -5.53
N GLU A 186 11.28 5.19 -6.31
CA GLU A 186 12.04 5.16 -7.57
C GLU A 186 13.52 4.75 -7.37
N ARG A 187 14.09 4.99 -6.19
CA ARG A 187 15.55 4.99 -5.99
C ARG A 187 16.09 3.81 -5.19
N SER A 188 15.25 3.15 -4.40
CA SER A 188 15.73 2.21 -3.40
C SER A 188 14.69 1.15 -3.13
N ALA A 189 15.09 -0.12 -3.29
CA ALA A 189 14.29 -1.28 -2.91
C ALA A 189 13.81 -1.18 -1.46
N GLY A 190 12.49 -1.19 -1.26
CA GLY A 190 11.86 -1.09 0.06
C GLY A 190 12.06 0.27 0.73
N GLY A 191 12.38 1.32 -0.04
CA GLY A 191 12.56 2.67 0.45
C GLY A 191 13.63 2.77 1.55
N GLY A 192 13.24 3.31 2.70
CA GLY A 192 14.09 3.48 3.87
C GLY A 192 13.84 2.45 4.98
N PHE A 193 13.23 1.28 4.71
CA PHE A 193 12.76 0.40 5.79
C PHE A 193 13.88 -0.08 6.73
N HIS A 194 15.08 -0.35 6.18
CA HIS A 194 16.27 -0.68 6.96
C HIS A 194 16.78 0.45 7.86
N LYS A 195 16.32 1.68 7.67
CA LYS A 195 16.72 2.88 8.44
C LYS A 195 15.60 3.40 9.32
N GLY A 196 14.54 2.61 9.50
CA GLY A 196 13.39 2.97 10.32
C GLY A 196 12.48 4.04 9.69
N ALA A 197 12.51 4.23 8.37
CA ALA A 197 11.56 5.12 7.70
C ALA A 197 10.14 4.54 7.73
N LEU A 198 9.13 5.40 7.63
CA LEU A 198 7.74 4.97 7.66
C LEU A 198 6.93 5.71 6.59
N ALA A 199 6.76 5.06 5.45
CA ALA A 199 5.68 5.28 4.50
C ALA A 199 5.04 3.92 4.17
N GLN A 200 4.19 3.88 3.13
CA GLN A 200 3.47 2.67 2.78
C GLN A 200 4.40 1.53 2.33
N GLU A 201 5.39 1.82 1.47
CA GLU A 201 6.37 0.82 1.02
C GLU A 201 7.12 0.20 2.20
N GLU A 202 7.64 1.01 3.12
CA GLU A 202 8.33 0.49 4.30
C GLU A 202 7.39 -0.34 5.18
N ALA A 203 6.13 0.07 5.35
CA ALA A 203 5.14 -0.72 6.08
C ALA A 203 4.89 -2.10 5.44
N LEU A 204 4.85 -2.18 4.11
CA LEU A 204 4.77 -3.46 3.41
C LEU A 204 6.02 -4.31 3.69
N CYS A 205 7.22 -3.74 3.61
CA CYS A 205 8.47 -4.44 3.88
C CYS A 205 8.63 -4.88 5.34
N TYR A 206 8.12 -4.11 6.31
CA TYR A 206 8.10 -4.52 7.71
C TYR A 206 7.16 -5.70 7.94
N ARG A 207 6.04 -5.77 7.21
CA ARG A 207 4.99 -6.78 7.45
C ARG A 207 5.17 -8.08 6.69
N SER A 208 6.00 -8.12 5.66
CA SER A 208 5.98 -9.20 4.67
C SER A 208 7.34 -9.59 4.13
N SER A 209 7.34 -10.57 3.24
CA SER A 209 8.50 -10.96 2.44
C SER A 209 8.85 -10.00 1.30
N LEU A 210 8.09 -8.92 1.05
CA LEU A 210 8.20 -8.07 -0.16
C LEU A 210 9.64 -7.66 -0.50
N TYR A 211 10.44 -7.25 0.48
CA TYR A 211 11.80 -6.76 0.22
C TYR A 211 12.71 -7.79 -0.46
N LEU A 212 12.41 -9.08 -0.34
CA LEU A 212 13.13 -10.18 -0.99
C LEU A 212 12.99 -10.14 -2.52
N SER A 213 11.82 -9.76 -3.01
CA SER A 213 11.50 -9.62 -4.45
C SER A 213 11.88 -8.25 -5.03
N LEU A 214 12.25 -7.27 -4.20
CA LEU A 214 12.68 -5.96 -4.67
C LEU A 214 14.18 -5.99 -4.99
N HIS A 215 14.54 -6.65 -6.09
CA HIS A 215 15.94 -6.80 -6.50
C HIS A 215 16.61 -5.45 -6.73
N LYS A 216 17.80 -5.27 -6.15
CA LYS A 216 18.58 -4.02 -6.27
C LYS A 216 18.92 -3.68 -7.72
N SER A 217 19.04 -4.69 -8.59
CA SER A 217 19.31 -4.52 -10.03
C SER A 217 18.18 -3.81 -10.78
N TYR A 218 16.96 -3.77 -10.23
CA TYR A 218 15.85 -3.01 -10.82
C TYR A 218 15.93 -1.50 -10.55
N TYR A 219 16.87 -1.05 -9.70
CA TYR A 219 16.93 0.33 -9.24
C TYR A 219 18.14 1.09 -9.83
N PRO A 220 17.98 2.38 -10.18
CA PRO A 220 16.76 3.18 -10.08
C PRO A 220 15.66 2.69 -11.04
N LEU A 221 14.43 2.64 -10.55
CA LEU A 221 13.28 2.11 -11.28
C LEU A 221 12.96 3.06 -12.45
N PRO A 222 12.90 2.56 -13.70
CA PRO A 222 12.46 3.37 -14.84
C PRO A 222 11.07 3.99 -14.61
N SER A 223 10.81 5.20 -15.13
CA SER A 223 9.59 5.94 -14.75
C SER A 223 8.30 5.18 -15.11
N LEU A 224 8.20 4.59 -16.29
CA LEU A 224 7.01 3.86 -16.73
C LEU A 224 7.22 2.35 -16.63
N SER A 225 7.82 1.89 -15.53
CA SER A 225 7.92 0.46 -15.21
C SER A 225 7.33 0.09 -13.85
N ALA A 226 6.94 -1.17 -13.75
CA ALA A 226 6.40 -1.79 -12.56
C ALA A 226 7.21 -3.05 -12.24
N ILE A 227 7.47 -3.30 -10.96
CA ILE A 227 7.93 -4.61 -10.51
C ILE A 227 6.70 -5.40 -10.07
N TYR A 228 6.50 -6.58 -10.66
CA TYR A 228 5.47 -7.52 -10.25
C TYR A 228 6.10 -8.63 -9.41
N SER A 229 5.61 -8.78 -8.17
CA SER A 229 6.04 -9.81 -7.23
C SER A 229 4.86 -10.73 -6.89
N PRO A 230 4.81 -11.97 -7.40
CA PRO A 230 3.61 -12.80 -7.30
C PRO A 230 3.32 -13.35 -5.90
N SER A 231 4.36 -13.56 -5.08
CA SER A 231 4.28 -14.46 -3.92
C SER A 231 4.73 -13.77 -2.63
N ILE A 232 3.98 -12.77 -2.18
CA ILE A 232 4.32 -11.98 -0.99
C ILE A 232 3.56 -12.48 0.24
N LEU A 233 4.31 -13.12 1.14
CA LEU A 233 3.82 -13.67 2.40
C LEU A 233 3.75 -12.58 3.48
N VAL A 234 2.57 -12.37 4.06
CA VAL A 234 2.37 -11.45 5.18
C VAL A 234 2.66 -12.20 6.48
N ILE A 235 3.68 -11.75 7.23
CA ILE A 235 4.17 -12.44 8.43
C ILE A 235 3.97 -11.65 9.72
N ARG A 236 3.57 -10.38 9.66
CA ARG A 236 3.23 -9.56 10.83
C ARG A 236 1.84 -8.97 10.76
N ASP A 237 1.27 -8.81 11.94
CA ASP A 237 0.03 -8.07 12.11
C ASP A 237 0.22 -6.57 11.79
N ALA A 238 -0.88 -5.85 11.67
CA ALA A 238 -0.89 -4.42 11.46
C ALA A 238 -0.11 -3.71 12.56
N MET A 239 0.50 -2.59 12.18
CA MET A 239 1.14 -1.69 13.15
C MET A 239 0.12 -1.35 14.24
N SER A 240 -1.09 -0.89 13.91
CA SER A 240 -2.13 -0.54 14.89
C SER A 240 -2.51 -1.66 15.89
N ARG A 241 -2.22 -2.93 15.58
CA ARG A 241 -2.66 -4.11 16.35
C ARG A 241 -1.56 -4.87 17.09
N GLY A 242 -0.34 -4.35 17.13
CA GLY A 242 0.74 -5.02 17.86
C GLY A 242 1.99 -5.27 17.03
N HIS A 243 1.82 -5.35 15.70
CA HIS A 243 2.89 -5.68 14.75
C HIS A 243 3.67 -6.97 15.10
N SER A 244 3.02 -7.88 15.84
CA SER A 244 3.57 -9.17 16.22
C SER A 244 3.65 -10.10 15.01
N LEU A 245 4.58 -11.05 15.06
CA LEU A 245 4.62 -12.12 14.07
C LEU A 245 3.34 -12.96 14.15
N LEU A 246 2.69 -13.16 13.00
CA LEU A 246 1.47 -13.97 12.90
C LEU A 246 1.72 -15.44 13.23
N THR A 247 2.96 -15.91 13.03
CA THR A 247 3.40 -17.28 13.38
C THR A 247 3.35 -17.59 14.87
N SER A 248 3.14 -16.60 15.73
CA SER A 248 2.86 -16.82 17.15
C SER A 248 1.47 -17.45 17.41
N THR A 249 0.56 -17.36 16.44
CA THR A 249 -0.84 -17.81 16.57
C THR A 249 -1.33 -18.67 15.41
N GLN A 250 -0.58 -18.71 14.30
CA GLN A 250 -0.97 -19.40 13.05
C GLN A 250 0.21 -20.20 12.50
N ARG A 251 -0.06 -21.28 11.75
CA ARG A 251 0.99 -22.01 11.04
C ARG A 251 1.40 -21.21 9.79
N PRO A 252 2.64 -21.33 9.30
CA PRO A 252 3.07 -20.67 8.07
C PRO A 252 2.15 -20.91 6.86
N ALA A 253 1.58 -22.11 6.73
CA ALA A 253 0.63 -22.46 5.66
C ALA A 253 -0.70 -21.67 5.72
N ASP A 254 -1.09 -21.21 6.91
CA ASP A 254 -2.35 -20.48 7.12
C ASP A 254 -2.16 -18.95 7.03
N LEU A 255 -0.93 -18.48 6.75
CA LEU A 255 -0.63 -17.05 6.65
C LEU A 255 -1.16 -16.45 5.33
N PRO A 256 -1.56 -15.16 5.33
CA PRO A 256 -2.03 -14.50 4.11
C PRO A 256 -0.92 -14.33 3.06
N VAL A 257 -1.30 -14.48 1.79
CA VAL A 257 -0.44 -14.20 0.63
C VAL A 257 -1.12 -13.18 -0.29
N THR A 258 -0.32 -12.26 -0.82
CA THR A 258 -0.73 -11.26 -1.81
C THR A 258 0.26 -11.23 -2.96
N SER A 259 -0.14 -10.71 -4.11
CA SER A 259 0.81 -10.27 -5.13
C SER A 259 0.99 -8.76 -5.03
N VAL A 260 2.18 -8.25 -5.33
CA VAL A 260 2.51 -6.83 -5.20
C VAL A 260 2.92 -6.26 -6.55
N ILE A 261 2.32 -5.14 -6.93
CA ILE A 261 2.71 -4.34 -8.08
C ILE A 261 3.39 -3.07 -7.53
N SER A 262 4.69 -2.92 -7.74
CA SER A 262 5.47 -1.79 -7.25
C SER A 262 5.65 -0.74 -8.34
N VAL A 263 5.08 0.45 -8.15
CA VAL A 263 5.17 1.57 -9.11
C VAL A 263 5.56 2.85 -8.39
N ALA A 264 6.56 3.55 -8.92
CA ALA A 264 7.00 4.82 -8.38
C ALA A 264 6.19 5.99 -8.97
N ALA A 265 5.60 6.81 -8.10
CA ALA A 265 4.91 8.04 -8.48
C ALA A 265 5.87 9.16 -8.91
N LEU A 266 5.34 10.26 -9.46
CA LEU A 266 6.11 11.48 -9.71
C LEU A 266 6.67 12.06 -8.40
N ARG A 267 7.93 12.46 -8.38
CA ARG A 267 8.56 13.06 -7.19
C ARG A 267 8.49 14.59 -7.25
N ARG A 268 7.75 15.17 -6.32
CA ARG A 268 7.55 16.63 -6.14
C ARG A 268 7.22 17.34 -7.46
N PRO A 269 6.12 16.93 -8.13
CA PRO A 269 5.67 17.56 -9.37
C PRO A 269 5.40 19.07 -9.16
N THR A 270 5.35 19.83 -10.26
CA THR A 270 5.02 21.25 -10.18
C THR A 270 3.51 21.38 -10.07
N LEU A 271 3.03 21.98 -8.98
CA LEU A 271 1.60 22.15 -8.70
C LEU A 271 1.13 23.57 -9.01
N THR A 272 -0.17 23.75 -9.19
CA THR A 272 -0.86 25.05 -9.25
C THR A 272 -0.65 25.86 -7.96
N ASP A 273 -0.97 27.16 -7.98
CA ASP A 273 -0.70 28.05 -6.83
C ASP A 273 -1.47 27.63 -5.56
N ASP A 274 -2.64 27.02 -5.72
CA ASP A 274 -3.44 26.45 -4.63
C ASP A 274 -2.99 25.04 -4.19
N GLY A 275 -2.00 24.46 -4.88
CA GLY A 275 -1.47 23.12 -4.62
C GLY A 275 -2.42 21.97 -4.94
N LYS A 276 -3.58 22.23 -5.57
CA LYS A 276 -4.63 21.20 -5.78
C LYS A 276 -4.47 20.39 -7.05
N ASN A 277 -3.77 20.92 -8.05
CA ASN A 277 -3.64 20.28 -9.36
C ASN A 277 -2.20 20.28 -9.85
N TYR A 278 -1.90 19.40 -10.80
CA TYR A 278 -0.66 19.50 -11.57
C TYR A 278 -0.66 20.78 -12.40
N ARG A 279 0.41 21.58 -12.34
CA ARG A 279 0.56 22.77 -13.19
C ARG A 279 0.84 22.41 -14.64
N LYS A 280 1.55 21.30 -14.86
CA LYS A 280 1.96 20.83 -16.19
C LYS A 280 1.10 19.64 -16.60
N GLU A 281 0.39 19.76 -17.72
CA GLU A 281 -0.44 18.66 -18.27
C GLU A 281 0.37 17.38 -18.50
N GLY A 282 1.64 17.50 -18.92
CA GLY A 282 2.53 16.35 -19.09
C GLY A 282 2.74 15.53 -17.82
N GLN A 283 2.74 16.17 -16.64
CA GLN A 283 2.86 15.48 -15.34
C GLN A 283 1.56 14.74 -14.99
N ARG A 284 0.41 15.38 -15.21
CA ARG A 284 -0.88 14.71 -15.07
C ARG A 284 -0.99 13.48 -15.99
N ALA A 285 -0.60 13.64 -17.26
CA ALA A 285 -0.59 12.55 -18.23
C ALA A 285 0.36 11.42 -17.84
N GLU A 286 1.52 11.72 -17.26
CA GLU A 286 2.45 10.72 -16.75
C GLU A 286 1.89 9.96 -15.54
N MET A 287 1.20 10.63 -14.62
CA MET A 287 0.47 9.96 -13.54
C MET A 287 -0.57 8.99 -14.10
N LYS A 288 -1.39 9.42 -15.07
CA LYS A 288 -2.36 8.51 -15.73
C LYS A 288 -1.68 7.33 -16.42
N ARG A 289 -0.52 7.51 -17.06
CA ARG A 289 0.26 6.40 -17.65
C ARG A 289 0.73 5.40 -16.59
N LYS A 290 1.20 5.87 -15.43
CA LYS A 290 1.59 4.99 -14.30
C LYS A 290 0.38 4.21 -13.76
N ILE A 291 -0.80 4.82 -13.71
CA ILE A 291 -2.04 4.13 -13.31
C ILE A 291 -2.41 3.04 -14.33
N ARG A 292 -2.39 3.36 -15.64
CA ARG A 292 -2.64 2.34 -16.70
C ARG A 292 -1.68 1.17 -16.59
N LEU A 293 -0.40 1.45 -16.38
CA LEU A 293 0.63 0.43 -16.16
C LEU A 293 0.25 -0.51 -15.00
N THR A 294 -0.13 0.04 -13.85
CA THR A 294 -0.59 -0.78 -12.71
C THR A 294 -1.76 -1.68 -13.07
N LEU A 295 -2.80 -1.12 -13.73
CA LEU A 295 -4.01 -1.87 -14.06
C LEU A 295 -3.75 -2.95 -15.12
N ARG A 296 -2.95 -2.64 -16.15
CA ARG A 296 -2.55 -3.61 -17.19
C ARG A 296 -1.78 -4.78 -16.60
N VAL A 297 -0.79 -4.51 -15.75
CA VAL A 297 -0.03 -5.58 -15.08
C VAL A 297 -0.95 -6.46 -14.24
N ALA A 298 -1.89 -5.86 -13.50
CA ALA A 298 -2.83 -6.63 -12.69
C ALA A 298 -3.72 -7.55 -13.54
N ALA A 299 -4.34 -7.01 -14.60
CA ALA A 299 -5.22 -7.77 -15.49
C ALA A 299 -4.45 -8.85 -16.27
N MET A 300 -3.29 -8.53 -16.82
CA MET A 300 -2.43 -9.48 -17.55
C MET A 300 -1.97 -10.65 -16.66
N LYS A 301 -1.72 -10.39 -15.37
CA LYS A 301 -1.38 -11.45 -14.40
C LYS A 301 -2.61 -12.18 -13.84
N GLY A 302 -3.82 -11.87 -14.33
CA GLY A 302 -5.06 -12.55 -13.99
C GLY A 302 -5.66 -12.15 -12.64
N HIS A 303 -5.24 -11.05 -12.03
CA HIS A 303 -5.80 -10.62 -10.75
C HIS A 303 -7.18 -10.01 -10.94
N THR A 304 -8.16 -10.57 -10.24
CA THR A 304 -9.55 -10.09 -10.23
C THR A 304 -9.85 -9.17 -9.05
N LYS A 305 -8.98 -9.12 -8.03
CA LYS A 305 -9.15 -8.30 -6.83
C LYS A 305 -7.96 -7.38 -6.62
N LEU A 306 -8.20 -6.07 -6.52
CA LEU A 306 -7.17 -5.05 -6.39
C LEU A 306 -7.27 -4.28 -5.08
N VAL A 307 -6.11 -4.02 -4.46
CA VAL A 307 -5.96 -3.00 -3.42
C VAL A 307 -4.96 -1.94 -3.89
N LEU A 308 -5.48 -0.79 -4.26
CA LEU A 308 -4.76 0.40 -4.67
C LEU A 308 -4.56 1.35 -3.48
N GLY A 309 -4.01 2.54 -3.72
CA GLY A 309 -3.76 3.53 -2.67
C GLY A 309 -3.42 4.90 -3.20
N ALA A 310 -3.05 5.82 -2.29
CA ALA A 310 -2.80 7.22 -2.59
C ALA A 310 -1.42 7.44 -3.25
N LEU A 311 -1.27 6.99 -4.50
CA LEU A 311 0.00 6.95 -5.24
C LEU A 311 0.71 8.31 -5.26
N GLY A 312 1.86 8.37 -4.55
CA GLY A 312 2.69 9.57 -4.47
C GLY A 312 2.16 10.72 -3.62
N CYS A 313 1.05 10.54 -2.90
CA CYS A 313 0.37 11.59 -2.12
C CYS A 313 0.97 11.83 -0.73
N GLY A 314 2.12 11.22 -0.44
CA GLY A 314 2.89 11.41 0.80
C GLY A 314 4.16 12.22 0.55
N VAL A 315 5.32 11.62 0.85
CA VAL A 315 6.65 12.25 0.70
C VAL A 315 6.93 12.79 -0.71
N PHE A 316 6.28 12.21 -1.72
CA PHE A 316 6.43 12.61 -3.12
C PHE A 316 5.56 13.82 -3.50
N GLY A 317 4.63 14.25 -2.66
CA GLY A 317 3.93 15.52 -2.81
C GLY A 317 3.02 15.63 -4.03
N ASN A 318 2.38 14.53 -4.46
CA ASN A 318 1.31 14.62 -5.45
C ASN A 318 0.00 15.07 -4.78
N PRO A 319 -0.84 15.86 -5.48
CA PRO A 319 -2.11 16.35 -4.96
C PRO A 319 -3.13 15.20 -4.82
N PRO A 320 -3.63 14.88 -3.61
CA PRO A 320 -4.45 13.68 -3.39
C PRO A 320 -5.74 13.63 -4.21
N GLY A 321 -6.55 14.70 -4.19
CA GLY A 321 -7.81 14.75 -4.95
C GLY A 321 -7.58 14.62 -6.47
N GLU A 322 -6.50 15.21 -6.98
CA GLU A 322 -6.17 15.13 -8.40
C GLU A 322 -5.59 13.76 -8.82
N VAL A 323 -4.85 13.07 -7.94
CA VAL A 323 -4.46 11.66 -8.16
C VAL A 323 -5.70 10.77 -8.14
N ALA A 324 -6.65 11.00 -7.22
CA ALA A 324 -7.92 10.27 -7.19
C ALA A 324 -8.73 10.48 -8.48
N ASN A 325 -8.80 11.71 -8.99
CA ASN A 325 -9.41 11.99 -10.30
C ASN A 325 -8.68 11.29 -11.45
N CYS A 326 -7.35 11.24 -11.43
CA CYS A 326 -6.58 10.49 -12.42
C CYS A 326 -6.94 8.99 -12.39
N PHE A 327 -7.10 8.38 -11.21
CA PHE A 327 -7.55 6.99 -11.08
C PHE A 327 -8.96 6.81 -11.64
N LEU A 328 -9.91 7.66 -11.25
CA LEU A 328 -11.30 7.57 -11.71
C LEU A 328 -11.41 7.71 -13.23
N GLU A 329 -10.70 8.68 -13.81
CA GLU A 329 -10.67 8.87 -15.25
C GLU A 329 -10.07 7.67 -15.96
N VAL A 330 -8.95 7.11 -15.48
CA VAL A 330 -8.31 5.95 -16.11
C VAL A 330 -9.22 4.74 -16.01
N LEU A 331 -9.80 4.45 -14.85
CA LEU A 331 -10.73 3.32 -14.68
C LEU A 331 -11.94 3.44 -15.62
N ARG A 332 -12.39 4.66 -15.93
CA ARG A 332 -13.46 4.95 -16.90
C ARG A 332 -13.05 4.91 -18.37
N GLU A 333 -11.78 4.74 -18.69
CA GLU A 333 -11.34 4.58 -20.07
C GLU A 333 -11.86 3.25 -20.62
N LYS A 334 -12.25 3.24 -21.91
CA LYS A 334 -12.82 2.05 -22.58
C LYS A 334 -12.02 0.77 -22.37
N GLU A 335 -10.71 0.90 -22.24
CA GLU A 335 -9.79 -0.21 -21.97
C GLU A 335 -10.10 -0.97 -20.67
N PHE A 336 -10.49 -0.26 -19.62
CA PHE A 336 -10.69 -0.81 -18.27
C PHE A 336 -12.17 -0.97 -17.89
N GLN A 337 -13.07 -0.71 -18.83
CA GLN A 337 -14.50 -0.94 -18.68
C GLN A 337 -14.86 -2.39 -18.99
N GLY A 338 -16.03 -2.82 -18.52
CA GLY A 338 -16.60 -4.13 -18.86
C GLY A 338 -16.45 -5.20 -17.78
N GLY A 339 -16.01 -4.86 -16.57
CA GLY A 339 -15.95 -5.80 -15.45
C GLY A 339 -14.64 -6.61 -15.42
N TRP A 340 -13.49 -5.94 -15.47
CA TRP A 340 -12.19 -6.59 -15.36
C TRP A 340 -11.90 -7.17 -13.97
N TRP A 341 -12.54 -6.62 -12.94
CA TRP A 341 -12.27 -6.96 -11.54
C TRP A 341 -13.55 -7.30 -10.79
N GLU A 342 -13.46 -8.19 -9.81
CA GLU A 342 -14.48 -8.43 -8.80
C GLU A 342 -14.44 -7.32 -7.74
N ASP A 343 -13.24 -6.87 -7.38
CA ASP A 343 -13.02 -5.89 -6.31
C ASP A 343 -11.95 -4.86 -6.70
N VAL A 344 -12.28 -3.58 -6.53
CA VAL A 344 -11.32 -2.47 -6.60
C VAL A 344 -11.42 -1.65 -5.32
N VAL A 345 -10.42 -1.81 -4.45
CA VAL A 345 -10.36 -1.12 -3.15
C VAL A 345 -9.22 -0.13 -3.13
N PHE A 346 -9.44 1.06 -2.59
CA PHE A 346 -8.37 2.00 -2.26
C PHE A 346 -8.14 1.99 -0.75
N ALA A 347 -7.00 1.44 -0.31
CA ALA A 347 -6.63 1.39 1.11
C ALA A 347 -5.71 2.57 1.44
N ILE A 348 -6.25 3.55 2.17
CA ILE A 348 -5.60 4.83 2.41
C ILE A 348 -5.74 5.19 3.89
N LEU A 349 -4.65 4.98 4.64
CA LEU A 349 -4.57 5.49 6.00
C LEU A 349 -4.63 7.01 6.00
N ASP A 350 -5.54 7.57 6.79
CA ASP A 350 -5.64 9.01 6.92
C ASP A 350 -4.36 9.61 7.55
N ASN A 351 -3.81 10.62 6.88
CA ASN A 351 -2.66 11.38 7.34
C ASN A 351 -3.07 12.56 8.23
N VAL A 352 -4.37 12.83 8.37
CA VAL A 352 -4.94 13.84 9.26
C VAL A 352 -5.82 13.15 10.30
N LYS A 353 -5.77 13.63 11.56
CA LYS A 353 -6.54 13.07 12.69
C LYS A 353 -7.46 14.14 13.30
N GLY A 354 -8.44 13.69 14.07
CA GLY A 354 -9.41 14.55 14.76
C GLY A 354 -10.47 15.10 13.80
N ASP A 355 -10.99 16.29 14.08
CA ASP A 355 -12.13 16.89 13.36
C ASP A 355 -11.84 17.17 11.86
N GLN A 356 -10.57 17.10 11.46
CA GLN A 356 -10.11 17.33 10.08
C GLN A 356 -9.81 16.02 9.33
N GLY A 357 -9.96 14.86 9.98
CA GLY A 357 -9.80 13.54 9.37
C GLY A 357 -11.13 12.90 8.97
N GLY A 358 -11.06 11.68 8.44
CA GLY A 358 -12.21 10.91 8.00
C GLY A 358 -12.72 11.31 6.63
N LYS A 359 -13.90 10.79 6.28
CA LYS A 359 -14.51 10.88 4.93
C LYS A 359 -14.70 12.32 4.43
N ASN A 360 -15.03 13.23 5.34
CA ASN A 360 -15.21 14.66 5.07
C ASN A 360 -13.96 15.49 5.39
N GLY A 361 -12.88 14.84 5.81
CA GLY A 361 -11.63 15.47 6.21
C GLY A 361 -10.78 15.93 5.03
N MET A 362 -9.74 16.71 5.33
CA MET A 362 -8.80 17.24 4.33
C MET A 362 -7.59 16.32 4.10
N GLY A 363 -7.52 15.18 4.79
CA GLY A 363 -6.47 14.20 4.59
C GLY A 363 -6.66 13.36 3.33
N ASN A 364 -5.64 12.56 3.00
CA ASN A 364 -5.61 11.73 1.80
C ASN A 364 -6.82 10.78 1.74
N TYR A 365 -7.21 10.21 2.88
CA TYR A 365 -8.38 9.33 2.96
C TYR A 365 -9.65 10.08 2.53
N GLY A 366 -9.92 11.25 3.10
CA GLY A 366 -11.11 12.05 2.77
C GLY A 366 -11.13 12.49 1.30
N GLU A 367 -9.99 12.94 0.76
CA GLU A 367 -9.88 13.34 -0.66
C GLU A 367 -10.21 12.18 -1.61
N PHE A 368 -9.62 10.99 -1.39
CA PHE A 368 -9.91 9.82 -2.21
C PHE A 368 -11.33 9.31 -1.99
N TYR A 369 -11.82 9.31 -0.74
CA TYR A 369 -13.17 8.88 -0.40
C TYR A 369 -14.22 9.66 -1.20
N ARG A 370 -14.13 10.99 -1.20
CA ARG A 370 -15.10 11.84 -1.92
C ARG A 370 -15.09 11.68 -3.44
N VAL A 371 -13.95 11.32 -4.02
CA VAL A 371 -13.80 11.18 -5.48
C VAL A 371 -14.16 9.77 -5.94
N LEU A 372 -13.77 8.75 -5.19
CA LEU A 372 -13.75 7.35 -5.66
C LEU A 372 -14.76 6.44 -4.98
N ASP A 373 -15.12 6.67 -3.72
CA ASP A 373 -16.05 5.76 -3.02
C ASP A 373 -17.39 5.74 -3.75
N ASP A 374 -17.99 4.56 -3.85
CA ASP A 374 -19.29 4.33 -4.50
C ASP A 374 -19.32 4.60 -6.02
N GLN A 375 -18.17 4.94 -6.64
CA GLN A 375 -18.10 5.05 -8.09
C GLN A 375 -18.16 3.66 -8.73
N LEU A 376 -19.09 3.48 -9.67
CA LEU A 376 -19.12 2.33 -10.56
C LEU A 376 -18.13 2.53 -11.72
N VAL A 377 -17.25 1.54 -11.92
CA VAL A 377 -16.26 1.49 -13.01
C VAL A 377 -16.23 0.14 -13.70
#